data_AF-A0AAP7FQS3-F1
#
_entry.id   AF-A0AAP7FQS3-F1
#
_cell.length_a   1.000
_cell.length_b   1.000
_cell.length_c   1.000
_cell.angle_alpha   90.00
_cell.angle_beta   90.00
_cell.angle_gamma   90.00
#
_symmetry.space_group_name_H-M   'P 1'
#
loop_
_entity.id
_entity.type
_entity.pdbx_description
1 polymer ?
#
loop_
_entity_poly.entity_id
_entity_poly.type
_entity_poly.pdbx_seq_one_letter_code
_entity_poly.pdbx_strand_id
1 'polypeptide(L)'
;MPVFYLSISLLLYLLALFFDGVLMSGNHHMPALQMLLYGPWGVPFGLYQWFANPLLALAILAHRRFRRLALLFGLGALYLAASSFGIERLPDNQSYEFHDFAGFGAGFYLWLVAMLVFCLGQAWHCWKARSTDDMPGWTWLDVALIAALGVAMYSATQMPSLHFEPANVLMPPEQPQTL
;
A
#
# COMPACT_ATOMS: atom_id res chain seq x y z
N MET A 1 -8.00 18.94 15.09
CA MET A 1 -7.30 17.99 14.21
C MET A 1 -7.87 16.55 14.14
N PRO A 2 -8.87 16.07 14.93
CA PRO A 2 -9.32 14.67 14.82
C PRO A 2 -10.43 14.41 13.78
N VAL A 3 -11.04 15.41 13.15
CA VAL A 3 -12.16 15.18 12.21
C VAL A 3 -11.68 14.72 10.83
N PHE A 4 -10.55 15.25 10.36
CA PHE A 4 -10.03 14.99 9.01
C PHE A 4 -8.98 13.88 8.93
N TYR A 5 -8.83 13.05 9.97
CA TYR A 5 -7.82 11.99 9.99
C TYR A 5 -7.97 11.00 8.83
N LEU A 6 -9.21 10.70 8.42
CA LEU A 6 -9.52 9.83 7.29
C LEU A 6 -9.09 10.47 5.96
N SER A 7 -9.45 11.74 5.76
CA SER A 7 -9.03 12.53 4.60
C SER A 7 -7.51 12.65 4.49
N ILE A 8 -6.83 12.92 5.61
CA ILE A 8 -5.37 13.05 5.65
C ILE A 8 -4.73 11.68 5.36
N SER A 9 -5.23 10.60 5.95
CA SER A 9 -4.76 9.24 5.66
C SER A 9 -4.92 8.90 4.17
N LEU A 10 -6.08 9.17 3.57
CA LEU A 10 -6.34 8.91 2.16
C LEU A 10 -5.45 9.76 1.25
N LEU A 11 -5.24 11.03 1.60
CA LEU A 11 -4.38 11.94 0.83
C LEU A 11 -2.92 11.47 0.87
N LEU A 12 -2.39 11.12 2.04
CA LEU A 12 -1.05 10.58 2.19
C LEU A 12 -0.89 9.27 1.41
N TYR A 13 -1.90 8.40 1.48
CA TYR A 13 -1.89 7.14 0.74
C TYR A 13 -1.90 7.36 -0.78
N LEU A 14 -2.67 8.34 -1.27
CA LEU A 14 -2.68 8.72 -2.68
C LEU A 14 -1.35 9.33 -3.12
N LEU A 15 -0.78 10.23 -2.30
CA LEU A 15 0.53 10.84 -2.55
C LEU A 15 1.64 9.79 -2.64
N ALA A 16 1.58 8.74 -1.81
CA ALA A 16 2.53 7.64 -1.85
C ALA A 16 2.67 7.01 -3.24
N LEU A 17 1.59 6.96 -4.01
CA LEU A 17 1.56 6.32 -5.34
C LEU A 17 2.39 7.05 -6.39
N PHE A 18 2.78 8.31 -6.14
CA PHE A 18 3.63 9.10 -7.04
C PHE A 18 5.13 8.91 -6.77
N PHE A 19 5.51 8.12 -5.77
CA PHE A 19 6.90 7.89 -5.38
C PHE A 19 7.28 6.40 -5.48
N ASP A 20 8.57 6.14 -5.41
CA ASP A 20 9.09 4.78 -5.26
C ASP A 20 8.72 4.21 -3.90
N GLY A 21 8.30 2.94 -3.88
CA GLY A 21 8.05 2.21 -2.64
C GLY A 21 9.31 1.51 -2.14
N VAL A 22 10.14 1.00 -3.05
CA VAL A 22 11.38 0.29 -2.74
C VAL A 22 12.49 0.68 -3.71
N LEU A 23 13.71 0.73 -3.19
CA LEU A 23 14.97 0.83 -3.92
C LEU A 23 15.70 -0.51 -3.81
N MET A 24 16.13 -1.06 -4.94
CA MET A 24 16.87 -2.32 -5.06
C MET A 24 18.31 -2.02 -5.49
N SER A 25 19.22 -2.98 -5.30
CA SER A 25 20.59 -2.86 -5.78
C SER A 25 20.65 -2.72 -7.32
N GLY A 26 21.72 -2.13 -7.86
CA GLY A 26 21.88 -1.96 -9.30
C GLY A 26 21.05 -0.83 -9.94
N ASN A 27 20.63 0.17 -9.15
CA ASN A 27 19.81 1.31 -9.61
C ASN A 27 18.39 0.90 -10.05
N HIS A 28 17.94 -0.30 -9.66
CA HIS A 28 16.58 -0.76 -9.84
C HIS A 28 15.67 -0.15 -8.75
N HIS A 29 14.47 0.27 -9.12
CA HIS A 29 13.51 0.84 -8.21
C HIS A 29 12.10 0.37 -8.57
N MET A 30 11.24 0.23 -7.57
CA MET A 30 9.87 -0.22 -7.76
C MET A 30 8.90 0.89 -7.30
N PRO A 31 8.14 1.50 -8.22
CA PRO A 31 7.10 2.47 -7.90
C PRO A 31 6.09 1.90 -6.91
N ALA A 32 5.65 2.70 -5.92
CA ALA A 32 4.65 2.27 -4.95
C ALA A 32 3.32 1.87 -5.63
N LEU A 33 2.96 2.55 -6.73
CA LEU A 33 1.83 2.18 -7.57
C LEU A 33 1.96 0.77 -8.16
N GLN A 34 3.16 0.38 -8.60
CA GLN A 34 3.45 -0.96 -9.09
C GLN A 34 3.35 -1.99 -7.96
N MET A 35 3.93 -1.68 -6.79
CA MET A 35 3.85 -2.54 -5.60
C MET A 35 2.41 -2.76 -5.14
N LEU A 36 1.55 -1.74 -5.25
CA LEU A 36 0.14 -1.87 -4.91
C LEU A 36 -0.59 -2.81 -5.88
N LEU A 37 -0.32 -2.67 -7.18
CA LEU A 37 -1.00 -3.42 -8.23
C LEU A 37 -0.55 -4.88 -8.29
N TYR A 38 0.76 -5.13 -8.17
CA TYR A 38 1.37 -6.45 -8.34
C TYR A 38 1.80 -7.11 -7.03
N GLY A 39 1.71 -6.43 -5.89
CA GLY A 39 2.01 -7.02 -4.60
C GLY A 39 1.24 -8.31 -4.24
N PRO A 40 0.03 -8.61 -4.77
CA PRO A 40 -0.57 -9.95 -4.62
C PRO A 40 0.33 -11.07 -5.13
N TRP A 41 1.13 -10.83 -6.17
CA TRP A 41 2.08 -11.80 -6.71
C TRP A 41 3.27 -12.06 -5.78
N GLY A 42 3.50 -11.21 -4.77
CA GLY A 42 4.48 -11.46 -3.72
C GLY A 42 4.05 -12.55 -2.72
N VAL A 43 2.76 -12.87 -2.63
CA VAL A 43 2.21 -13.83 -1.66
C VAL A 43 2.79 -15.25 -1.81
N PRO A 44 2.90 -15.82 -3.03
CA PRO A 44 3.63 -17.07 -3.25
C PRO A 44 5.10 -17.06 -2.79
N PHE A 45 5.73 -15.89 -2.72
CA PHE A 45 7.12 -15.70 -2.28
C PHE A 45 7.25 -15.36 -0.79
N GLY A 46 6.16 -15.50 -0.02
CA GLY A 46 6.15 -15.20 1.42
C GLY A 46 6.05 -13.71 1.78
N LEU A 47 5.80 -12.84 0.79
CA LEU A 47 5.64 -11.40 1.01
C LEU A 47 4.18 -11.07 1.33
N TYR A 48 3.79 -11.31 2.58
CA TYR A 48 2.43 -11.09 3.06
C TYR A 48 2.13 -9.62 3.43
N GLN A 49 3.14 -8.75 3.44
CA GLN A 49 3.01 -7.36 3.87
C GLN A 49 2.07 -6.54 2.97
N TRP A 50 1.86 -6.98 1.72
CA TRP A 50 0.86 -6.37 0.83
C TRP A 50 -0.56 -6.36 1.42
N PHE A 51 -0.90 -7.32 2.31
CA PHE A 51 -2.19 -7.36 2.99
C PHE A 51 -2.46 -6.15 3.89
N ALA A 52 -1.46 -5.32 4.20
CA ALA A 52 -1.67 -4.04 4.87
C ALA A 52 -2.66 -3.13 4.11
N ASN A 53 -2.64 -3.16 2.78
CA ASN A 53 -3.48 -2.32 1.92
C ASN A 53 -4.98 -2.69 1.99
N PRO A 54 -5.40 -3.93 1.70
CA PRO A 54 -6.81 -4.32 1.85
C PRO A 54 -7.28 -4.23 3.31
N LEU A 55 -6.39 -4.47 4.28
CA LEU A 55 -6.75 -4.35 5.70
C LEU A 55 -7.01 -2.89 6.09
N LEU A 56 -6.21 -1.93 5.59
CA LEU A 56 -6.50 -0.50 5.74
C LEU A 56 -7.82 -0.11 5.05
N ALA A 57 -8.10 -0.64 3.85
CA ALA A 57 -9.36 -0.38 3.17
C ALA A 57 -10.57 -0.87 3.99
N LEU A 58 -10.50 -2.07 4.57
CA LEU A 58 -11.52 -2.57 5.49
C LEU A 58 -11.65 -1.70 6.75
N ALA A 59 -10.53 -1.22 7.29
CA ALA A 59 -10.52 -0.29 8.42
C ALA A 59 -11.27 1.01 8.10
N ILE A 60 -10.99 1.60 6.94
CA ILE A 60 -11.64 2.80 6.43
C ILE A 60 -13.14 2.56 6.21
N LEU A 61 -13.56 1.44 5.61
CA LEU A 61 -14.99 1.15 5.42
C LEU A 61 -15.72 0.93 6.76
N ALA A 62 -15.06 0.33 7.74
CA ALA A 62 -15.62 0.02 9.05
C ALA A 62 -15.60 1.20 10.06
N HIS A 63 -14.93 2.31 9.73
CA HIS A 63 -14.53 3.37 10.68
C HIS A 63 -15.67 3.88 11.58
N ARG A 64 -16.88 4.03 11.02
CA ARG A 64 -18.04 4.58 11.73
C ARG A 64 -18.86 3.51 12.46
N ARG A 65 -19.33 2.48 11.75
CA ARG A 65 -20.24 1.46 12.28
C ARG A 65 -19.55 0.51 13.26
N PHE A 66 -18.32 0.11 12.94
CA PHE A 66 -17.56 -0.86 13.72
C PHE A 66 -16.23 -0.26 14.18
N ARG A 67 -16.30 0.91 14.83
CA ARG A 67 -15.12 1.72 15.21
C ARG A 67 -13.95 0.97 15.86
N ARG A 68 -14.23 -0.02 16.72
CA ARG A 68 -13.19 -0.85 17.37
C ARG A 68 -12.59 -1.88 16.41
N LEU A 69 -13.40 -2.48 15.54
CA LEU A 69 -12.89 -3.36 14.48
C LEU A 69 -12.07 -2.57 13.46
N ALA A 70 -12.50 -1.35 13.13
CA ALA A 70 -11.73 -0.46 12.29
C ALA A 70 -10.35 -0.12 12.90
N LEU A 71 -10.29 0.14 14.21
CA LEU A 71 -9.02 0.33 14.89
C LEU A 71 -8.16 -0.94 14.85
N LEU A 72 -8.75 -2.11 15.09
CA LEU A 72 -8.03 -3.39 15.02
C LEU A 72 -7.46 -3.64 13.61
N PHE A 73 -8.25 -3.42 12.56
CA PHE A 73 -7.78 -3.53 11.18
C PHE A 73 -6.70 -2.50 10.87
N GLY A 74 -6.86 -1.25 11.31
CA GLY A 74 -5.82 -0.22 11.15
C GLY A 74 -4.50 -0.61 11.81
N LEU A 75 -4.55 -1.09 13.05
CA LEU A 75 -3.35 -1.54 13.77
C LEU A 75 -2.74 -2.79 13.12
N GLY A 76 -3.55 -3.72 12.64
CA GLY A 76 -3.09 -4.87 11.87
C GLY A 76 -2.42 -4.46 10.56
N ALA A 77 -2.96 -3.45 9.86
CA ALA A 77 -2.38 -2.92 8.64
C ALA A 77 -1.02 -2.27 8.93
N LEU A 78 -0.95 -1.45 9.98
CA LEU A 78 0.30 -0.82 10.42
C LEU A 78 1.35 -1.86 10.83
N TYR A 79 0.95 -2.93 11.54
CA TYR A 79 1.84 -4.03 11.90
C TYR A 79 2.37 -4.76 10.68
N LEU A 80 1.51 -5.09 9.70
CA LEU A 80 1.92 -5.74 8.46
C LEU A 80 2.85 -4.86 7.62
N ALA A 81 2.58 -3.56 7.54
CA ALA A 81 3.47 -2.64 6.85
C ALA A 81 4.80 -2.49 7.60
N ALA A 82 4.80 -2.44 8.93
CA ALA A 82 6.02 -2.37 9.72
C ALA A 82 6.85 -3.65 9.65
N SER A 83 6.24 -4.83 9.48
CA SER A 83 6.99 -6.07 9.29
C SER A 83 7.76 -6.11 7.96
N SER A 84 7.51 -5.17 7.04
CA SER A 84 8.34 -4.98 5.85
C SER A 84 9.80 -4.64 6.20
N PHE A 85 10.08 -4.01 7.36
CA PHE A 85 11.45 -3.73 7.79
C PHE A 85 12.32 -4.99 7.97
N GLY A 86 11.72 -6.18 8.05
CA GLY A 86 12.44 -7.46 8.06
C GLY A 86 12.67 -8.09 6.69
N ILE A 87 12.32 -7.41 5.59
CA ILE A 87 12.52 -7.93 4.24
C ILE A 87 13.98 -7.67 3.82
N GLU A 88 14.70 -8.74 3.51
CA GLU A 88 16.09 -8.67 3.06
C GLU A 88 16.23 -8.79 1.53
N ARG A 89 15.24 -9.40 0.87
CA ARG A 89 15.24 -9.64 -0.58
C ARG A 89 13.85 -9.49 -1.16
N LEU A 90 13.78 -8.95 -2.36
CA LEU A 90 12.54 -8.79 -3.10
C LEU A 90 12.68 -9.42 -4.49
N PRO A 91 11.66 -10.17 -4.94
CA PRO A 91 11.63 -10.64 -6.31
C PRO A 91 11.47 -9.44 -7.23
N ASP A 92 12.29 -9.36 -8.26
CA ASP A 92 12.07 -8.45 -9.35
C ASP A 92 10.80 -8.85 -10.10
N ASN A 93 10.01 -7.84 -10.46
CA ASN A 93 8.72 -8.03 -11.11
C ASN A 93 8.87 -8.34 -12.61
N GLN A 94 10.08 -8.20 -13.18
CA GLN A 94 10.37 -8.51 -14.58
C GLN A 94 11.16 -9.82 -14.74
N SER A 95 12.22 -10.00 -13.97
CA SER A 95 13.11 -11.16 -14.08
C SER A 95 12.83 -12.29 -13.08
N TYR A 96 12.04 -12.04 -12.03
CA TYR A 96 11.91 -12.93 -10.86
C TYR A 96 13.22 -13.24 -10.14
N GLU A 97 14.30 -12.58 -10.51
CA GLU A 97 15.53 -12.66 -9.76
C GLU A 97 15.34 -11.92 -8.44
N PHE A 98 15.82 -12.53 -7.35
CA PHE A 98 15.83 -11.87 -6.06
C PHE A 98 16.96 -10.86 -6.06
N HIS A 99 16.63 -9.58 -6.09
CA HIS A 99 17.60 -8.53 -5.86
C HIS A 99 17.70 -8.21 -4.37
N ASP A 100 18.92 -7.93 -3.95
CA ASP A 100 19.18 -7.48 -2.59
C ASP A 100 18.51 -6.12 -2.36
N PHE A 101 17.78 -6.04 -1.25
CA PHE A 101 17.09 -4.83 -0.84
C PHE A 101 18.11 -3.74 -0.47
N ALA A 102 17.99 -2.56 -1.09
CA ALA A 102 18.87 -1.42 -0.80
C ALA A 102 18.22 -0.42 0.17
N GLY A 103 16.90 -0.25 0.10
CA GLY A 103 16.18 0.65 1.01
C GLY A 103 14.71 0.85 0.64
N PHE A 104 13.96 1.49 1.55
CA PHE A 104 12.59 1.92 1.28
C PHE A 104 12.57 3.28 0.59
N GLY A 105 11.69 3.43 -0.40
CA GLY A 105 11.43 4.70 -1.04
C GLY A 105 10.43 5.56 -0.26
N ALA A 106 10.25 6.81 -0.69
CA ALA A 106 9.36 7.76 -0.04
C ALA A 106 7.89 7.29 -0.01
N GLY A 107 7.45 6.54 -1.02
CA GLY A 107 6.09 6.00 -1.12
C GLY A 107 5.77 5.05 0.04
N PHE A 108 6.73 4.20 0.43
CA PHE A 108 6.53 3.29 1.56
C PHE A 108 6.36 4.04 2.89
N TYR A 109 7.19 5.05 3.15
CA TYR A 109 7.06 5.87 4.36
C TYR A 109 5.74 6.64 4.38
N LEU A 110 5.27 7.13 3.23
CA LEU A 110 3.96 7.78 3.14
C LEU A 110 2.81 6.81 3.44
N TRP A 111 2.88 5.56 3.00
CA TRP A 111 1.91 4.51 3.39
C TRP A 111 1.92 4.25 4.90
N LEU A 112 3.10 4.12 5.51
CA LEU A 112 3.22 3.94 6.96
C LEU A 112 2.62 5.11 7.73
N VAL A 113 2.92 6.35 7.32
CA VAL A 113 2.36 7.56 7.96
C VAL A 113 0.86 7.63 7.75
N ALA A 114 0.34 7.27 6.57
CA ALA A 114 -1.10 7.20 6.33
C ALA A 114 -1.79 6.25 7.32
N MET A 115 -1.28 5.02 7.46
CA MET A 115 -1.80 4.03 8.41
C MET A 115 -1.71 4.52 9.87
N LEU A 116 -0.59 5.16 10.23
CA LEU A 116 -0.40 5.72 11.57
C LEU A 116 -1.40 6.84 11.87
N VAL A 117 -1.59 7.78 10.94
CA VAL A 117 -2.57 8.86 11.06
C VAL A 117 -3.99 8.30 11.21
N PHE A 118 -4.33 7.28 10.41
CA PHE A 118 -5.61 6.58 10.56
C PHE A 118 -5.76 5.99 11.97
N CYS A 119 -4.77 5.24 12.45
CA CYS A 119 -4.81 4.60 13.76
C CYS A 119 -4.94 5.59 14.91
N LEU A 120 -4.17 6.68 14.90
CA LEU A 120 -4.21 7.72 15.94
C LEU A 120 -5.56 8.43 15.96
N GLY A 121 -6.08 8.80 14.79
CA GLY A 121 -7.39 9.42 14.66
C GLY A 121 -8.51 8.48 15.11
N GLN A 122 -8.48 7.23 14.67
CA GLN A 122 -9.46 6.21 15.04
C GLN A 122 -9.40 5.89 16.54
N ALA A 123 -8.21 5.78 17.14
CA ALA A 123 -8.03 5.53 18.57
C ALA A 123 -8.56 6.68 19.43
N TRP A 124 -8.24 7.92 19.06
CA TRP A 124 -8.77 9.11 19.71
C TRP A 124 -10.30 9.13 19.74
N HIS A 125 -10.89 8.80 18.58
CA HIS A 125 -12.33 8.73 18.40
C HIS A 125 -12.97 7.57 19.16
N CYS A 126 -12.34 6.38 19.16
CA CYS A 126 -12.79 5.25 19.97
C CYS A 126 -12.78 5.57 21.48
N TRP A 127 -11.85 6.41 21.93
CA TRP A 127 -11.76 6.83 23.31
C TRP A 127 -12.79 7.93 23.67
N LYS A 128 -12.99 8.92 22.79
CA LYS A 128 -13.85 10.07 23.05
C LYS A 128 -15.34 9.81 22.81
N ALA A 129 -15.67 9.05 21.78
CA ALA A 129 -17.06 8.86 21.36
C ALA A 129 -17.82 7.91 22.27
N ARG A 130 -19.03 8.28 22.67
CA ARG A 130 -19.92 7.40 23.46
C ARG A 130 -20.84 6.60 22.54
N SER A 131 -21.25 7.18 21.41
CA SER A 131 -22.11 6.57 20.38
C SER A 131 -21.44 6.54 18.99
N THR A 132 -22.03 5.81 18.04
CA THR A 132 -21.65 5.83 16.61
C THR A 132 -21.92 7.16 15.93
N ASP A 133 -22.85 7.97 16.46
CA ASP A 133 -23.19 9.29 15.91
C ASP A 133 -22.13 10.34 16.23
N ASP A 134 -21.31 10.09 17.25
CA ASP A 134 -20.17 10.95 17.60
C ASP A 134 -18.98 10.72 16.66
N MET A 135 -19.02 9.69 15.81
CA MET A 135 -17.98 9.44 14.82
C MET A 135 -18.14 10.36 13.61
N PRO A 136 -17.03 10.91 13.08
CA PRO A 136 -17.09 11.67 11.84
C PRO A 136 -17.61 10.78 10.72
N GLY A 137 -18.54 11.32 9.93
CA GLY A 137 -19.06 10.68 8.74
C GLY A 137 -18.15 10.90 7.53
N TRP A 138 -18.53 10.27 6.42
CA TRP A 138 -17.91 10.51 5.12
C TRP A 138 -18.07 11.97 4.69
N THR A 139 -16.96 12.58 4.31
CA THR A 139 -16.96 13.87 3.61
C THR A 139 -16.91 13.65 2.10
N TRP A 140 -17.35 14.63 1.32
CA TRP A 140 -17.19 14.60 -0.14
C TRP A 140 -15.73 14.49 -0.57
N LEU A 141 -14.82 15.04 0.23
CA LEU A 141 -13.38 14.95 -0.02
C LEU A 141 -12.89 13.51 0.10
N ASP A 142 -13.36 12.74 1.09
CA ASP A 142 -12.99 11.33 1.23
C ASP A 142 -13.44 10.51 0.02
N VAL A 143 -14.67 10.76 -0.46
CA VAL A 143 -15.20 10.12 -1.68
C VAL A 143 -14.36 10.49 -2.89
N ALA A 144 -13.98 11.76 -3.05
CA ALA A 144 -13.13 12.22 -4.14
C ALA A 144 -11.74 11.57 -4.09
N LEU A 145 -11.13 11.43 -2.91
CA LEU A 145 -9.84 10.78 -2.75
C LEU A 145 -9.91 9.28 -3.05
N ILE A 146 -10.97 8.59 -2.62
CA ILE A 146 -11.18 7.16 -2.97
C ILE A 146 -11.36 7.00 -4.48
N ALA A 147 -12.14 7.89 -5.11
CA ALA A 147 -12.30 7.89 -6.56
C ALA A 147 -10.95 8.13 -7.27
N ALA A 148 -10.13 9.07 -6.78
CA ALA A 148 -8.80 9.34 -7.31
C ALA A 148 -7.86 8.13 -7.17
N LEU A 149 -7.91 7.39 -6.05
CA LEU A 149 -7.19 6.14 -5.88
C LEU A 149 -7.63 5.09 -6.91
N GLY A 150 -8.94 4.93 -7.12
CA GLY A 150 -9.49 4.04 -8.13
C GLY A 150 -9.04 4.39 -9.55
N VAL A 151 -9.04 5.69 -9.90
CA VAL A 151 -8.55 6.18 -11.19
C VAL A 151 -7.04 5.95 -11.33
N ALA A 152 -6.24 6.22 -10.30
CA ALA A 152 -4.81 5.96 -10.30
C ALA A 152 -4.52 4.48 -10.57
N MET A 153 -5.19 3.57 -9.84
CA MET A 153 -5.07 2.12 -10.06
C MET A 153 -5.52 1.71 -11.46
N TYR A 154 -6.66 2.22 -11.95
CA TYR A 154 -7.14 1.92 -13.29
C TYR A 154 -6.14 2.38 -14.36
N SER A 155 -5.66 3.63 -14.27
CA SER A 155 -4.67 4.17 -15.20
C SER A 155 -3.36 3.38 -15.17
N ALA A 156 -2.92 2.90 -14.00
CA ALA A 156 -1.76 2.04 -13.86
C ALA A 156 -1.90 0.74 -14.66
N THR A 157 -3.10 0.15 -14.70
CA THR A 157 -3.36 -1.05 -15.52
C THR A 157 -3.30 -0.79 -17.03
N GLN A 158 -3.27 0.48 -17.47
CA GLN A 158 -3.14 0.86 -18.88
C GLN A 158 -1.71 1.28 -19.26
N MET A 159 -0.79 1.41 -18.29
CA MET A 159 0.57 1.86 -18.53
C MET A 159 1.49 0.66 -18.85
N PRO A 160 2.04 0.56 -20.07
CA PRO A 160 2.91 -0.56 -20.45
C PRO A 160 4.18 -0.64 -19.61
N SER A 161 4.70 0.49 -19.13
CA SER A 161 5.87 0.56 -18.25
C SER A 161 5.66 -0.08 -16.88
N LEU A 162 4.40 -0.26 -16.47
CA LEU A 162 4.03 -0.93 -15.21
C LEU A 162 3.59 -2.36 -15.46
N HIS A 163 3.35 -2.76 -16.72
CA HIS A 163 2.85 -4.08 -17.06
C HIS A 163 3.88 -5.15 -16.73
N PHE A 164 3.37 -6.15 -16.02
CA PHE A 164 4.04 -7.40 -15.79
C PHE A 164 4.00 -8.23 -17.09
N GLU A 165 5.15 -8.75 -17.53
CA GLU A 165 5.28 -9.61 -18.72
C GLU A 165 5.27 -11.09 -18.30
N PRO A 166 4.10 -11.76 -18.20
CA PRO A 166 4.02 -13.17 -17.81
C PRO A 166 4.68 -14.12 -18.82
N ALA A 167 4.95 -13.66 -20.05
CA ALA A 167 5.59 -14.45 -21.09
C ALA A 167 7.04 -14.83 -20.72
N ASN A 168 7.79 -13.95 -20.04
CA ASN A 168 9.16 -14.22 -19.60
C ASN A 168 9.23 -15.26 -18.47
N VAL A 169 8.10 -15.52 -17.79
CA VAL A 169 7.97 -16.54 -16.73
C VAL A 169 7.80 -17.94 -17.32
N LEU A 170 7.09 -18.04 -18.45
CA LEU A 170 6.80 -19.32 -19.11
C LEU A 170 7.88 -19.71 -20.14
N MET A 171 8.57 -18.72 -20.71
CA MET A 171 9.70 -18.90 -21.61
C MET A 171 10.78 -17.86 -21.27
N PRO A 172 11.78 -18.22 -20.44
CA PRO A 172 12.93 -17.35 -20.22
C PRO A 172 13.57 -17.01 -21.58
N PRO A 173 13.92 -15.75 -21.85
CA PRO A 173 14.64 -15.42 -23.07
C PRO A 173 15.95 -16.21 -23.12
N GLU A 174 16.22 -16.88 -24.24
CA GLU A 174 17.50 -17.58 -24.43
C GLU A 174 18.63 -16.56 -24.27
N GLN A 175 19.46 -16.75 -23.25
CA GLN A 175 20.66 -15.95 -23.07
C GLN A 175 21.49 -16.05 -24.36
N PRO A 176 21.88 -14.92 -24.98
CA PRO A 176 22.80 -14.97 -26.10
C PRO A 176 24.07 -15.68 -25.62
N GLN A 177 24.37 -16.85 -26.19
CA GLN A 177 25.65 -17.51 -26.00
C GLN A 177 26.72 -16.56 -26.53
N THR A 178 27.37 -15.83 -25.64
CA THR A 178 28.59 -15.10 -25.95
C THR A 178 29.67 -16.14 -26.25
N LEU A 179 29.97 -16.31 -27.55
CA LEU A 179 31.14 -17.01 -28.06
C LEU A 179 32.42 -16.23 -27.76
#